data_AF-A0A097EGD2-F1
#
_entry.id   AF-A0A097EGD2-F1
#
_cell.length_a   1.000
_cell.length_b   1.000
_cell.length_c   1.000
_cell.angle_alpha   90.00
_cell.angle_beta   90.00
_cell.angle_gamma   90.00
#
_symmetry.space_group_name_H-M   'P 1'
#
loop_
_entity.id
_entity.type
_entity.pdbx_description
1 polymer ?
#
loop_
_entity_poly.entity_id
_entity_poly.type
_entity_poly.pdbx_seq_one_letter_code
_entity_poly.pdbx_strand_id
1 'polypeptide(L)'
;MLITTIAAALLSTTAAPQPASTPTASATPVATAAAAAAATMARPDYNPRVCLVDDVTGSHIRRRECKSLSQWRSAGIDPLAKR
;
A
#
# COMPACT_ATOMS: atom_id res chain seq x y z
N MET A 1 -43.28 -20.04 23.92
CA MET A 1 -43.78 -18.66 23.72
C MET A 1 -43.15 -17.76 24.77
N LEU A 2 -42.29 -16.83 24.36
CA LEU A 2 -42.15 -15.51 25.00
C LEU A 2 -41.34 -14.61 24.05
N ILE A 3 -42.02 -13.57 23.58
CA ILE A 3 -41.53 -12.54 22.65
C ILE A 3 -40.88 -11.44 23.51
N THR A 4 -39.75 -10.88 23.07
CA THR A 4 -39.36 -9.53 23.51
C THR A 4 -38.50 -8.85 22.46
N THR A 5 -39.16 -7.96 21.71
CA THR A 5 -38.57 -6.93 20.86
C THR A 5 -38.03 -5.80 21.73
N ILE A 6 -36.78 -5.36 21.48
CA ILE A 6 -36.33 -4.02 21.89
C ILE A 6 -35.60 -3.40 20.68
N ALA A 7 -36.28 -2.45 20.05
CA ALA A 7 -35.70 -1.53 19.10
C ALA A 7 -35.04 -0.36 19.87
N ALA A 8 -33.89 0.10 19.41
CA ALA A 8 -33.59 1.53 19.20
C ALA A 8 -32.09 1.78 18.97
N ALA A 9 -31.85 2.90 18.27
CA ALA A 9 -30.68 3.76 18.40
C ALA A 9 -29.50 3.41 17.45
N LEU A 10 -28.86 4.33 16.71
CA LEU A 10 -28.87 5.79 16.68
C LEU A 10 -28.62 6.29 15.26
N LEU A 11 -29.17 7.46 14.94
CA LEU A 11 -28.88 8.23 13.73
C LEU A 11 -27.39 8.59 13.68
N SER A 12 -26.69 8.19 12.62
CA SER A 12 -25.35 8.73 12.32
C SER A 12 -25.49 9.86 11.31
N THR A 13 -25.45 11.09 11.79
CA THR A 13 -25.35 12.31 10.99
C THR A 13 -23.95 12.41 10.38
N THR A 14 -23.85 12.15 9.07
CA THR A 14 -22.61 12.31 8.32
C THR A 14 -22.37 13.81 8.08
N ALA A 15 -21.46 14.42 8.83
CA ALA A 15 -20.99 15.78 8.55
C ALA A 15 -20.14 15.78 7.27
N ALA A 16 -20.54 16.58 6.27
CA ALA A 16 -19.76 16.78 5.05
C ALA A 16 -18.58 17.72 5.31
N PRO A 17 -17.36 17.42 4.81
CA PRO A 17 -16.22 18.32 4.94
C PRO A 17 -16.38 19.52 3.99
N GLN A 18 -16.31 20.73 4.56
CA GLN A 18 -16.26 21.99 3.83
C GLN A 18 -14.80 22.24 3.38
N PRO A 19 -14.53 22.51 2.08
CA PRO A 19 -13.18 22.83 1.64
C PRO A 19 -12.77 24.23 2.13
N ALA A 20 -11.63 24.30 2.80
CA ALA A 20 -11.00 25.55 3.20
C ALA A 20 -10.34 26.22 1.99
N SER A 21 -10.70 27.48 1.72
CA SER A 21 -10.08 28.31 0.69
C SER A 21 -8.66 28.71 1.13
N THR A 22 -7.64 28.20 0.45
CA THR A 22 -6.24 28.61 0.66
C THR A 22 -5.95 29.99 0.05
N PRO A 23 -5.24 30.88 0.75
CA PRO A 23 -4.86 32.19 0.19
C PRO A 23 -3.80 32.05 -0.90
N THR A 24 -4.05 32.70 -2.04
CA THR A 24 -3.11 32.83 -3.17
C THR A 24 -1.86 33.61 -2.74
N ALA A 25 -0.75 32.91 -2.55
CA ALA A 25 0.57 33.52 -2.47
C ALA A 25 1.03 33.91 -3.88
N SER A 26 1.27 35.20 -4.09
CA SER A 26 1.76 35.78 -5.35
C SER A 26 3.19 35.30 -5.61
N ALA A 27 3.37 34.46 -6.64
CA ALA A 27 4.66 33.89 -7.00
C ALA A 27 5.45 34.88 -7.89
N THR A 28 6.57 35.37 -7.37
CA THR A 28 7.60 36.06 -8.15
C THR A 28 8.29 35.05 -9.08
N PRO A 29 8.49 35.33 -10.38
CA PRO A 29 9.13 34.37 -11.27
C PRO A 29 10.64 34.30 -10.97
N VAL A 30 11.07 33.19 -10.36
CA VAL A 30 12.49 32.81 -10.34
C VAL A 30 12.85 32.39 -11.77
N ALA A 31 13.81 33.09 -12.36
CA ALA A 31 14.39 32.70 -13.64
C ALA A 31 15.02 31.32 -13.54
N THR A 32 14.33 30.31 -14.06
CA THR A 32 14.83 28.93 -14.15
C THR A 32 15.91 28.88 -15.21
N ALA A 33 17.18 28.85 -14.79
CA ALA A 33 18.26 28.45 -15.68
C ALA A 33 17.98 27.00 -16.13
N ALA A 34 17.60 26.85 -17.39
CA ALA A 34 17.38 25.54 -18.01
C ALA A 34 18.72 24.82 -18.16
N ALA A 35 19.18 24.19 -17.08
CA ALA A 35 20.14 23.10 -17.19
C ALA A 35 19.36 21.88 -17.70
N ALA A 36 19.69 21.46 -18.92
CA ALA A 36 19.17 20.25 -19.54
C ALA A 36 19.55 19.02 -18.68
N ALA A 37 18.72 18.68 -17.70
CA ALA A 37 18.74 17.37 -17.10
C ALA A 37 17.99 16.44 -18.05
N ALA A 38 18.72 15.68 -18.84
CA ALA A 38 18.17 14.53 -19.54
C ALA A 38 17.42 13.69 -18.50
N ALA A 39 16.09 13.69 -18.58
CA ALA A 39 15.24 12.82 -17.78
C ALA A 39 15.52 11.39 -18.21
N THR A 40 16.55 10.79 -17.61
CA THR A 40 16.72 9.34 -17.65
C THR A 40 15.49 8.79 -16.96
N MET A 41 14.54 8.29 -17.73
CA MET A 41 13.39 7.58 -17.17
C MET A 41 13.94 6.43 -16.35
N ALA A 42 13.96 6.60 -15.03
CA ALA A 42 14.36 5.54 -14.12
C ALA A 42 13.42 4.37 -14.37
N ARG A 43 13.97 3.25 -14.85
CA ARG A 43 13.18 2.03 -15.03
C ARG A 43 12.57 1.69 -13.66
N PRO A 44 11.25 1.47 -13.57
CA PRO A 44 10.64 1.13 -12.30
C PRO A 44 11.31 -0.13 -11.77
N ASP A 45 11.82 -0.04 -10.54
CA ASP A 45 12.47 -1.15 -9.86
C ASP A 45 11.47 -2.31 -9.72
N TYR A 46 11.73 -3.43 -10.38
CA TYR A 46 10.81 -4.57 -10.38
C TYR A 46 10.94 -5.33 -9.07
N ASN A 47 10.04 -5.06 -8.13
CA ASN A 47 10.05 -5.68 -6.80
C ASN A 47 8.65 -6.14 -6.35
N PRO A 48 8.09 -7.21 -6.97
CA PRO A 48 6.79 -7.73 -6.58
C PRO A 48 6.82 -8.33 -5.17
N ARG A 49 5.66 -8.34 -4.50
CA ARG A 49 5.45 -9.14 -3.29
C ARG A 49 5.20 -10.60 -3.68
N VAL A 50 5.94 -11.51 -3.09
CA VAL A 50 5.84 -12.96 -3.33
C VAL A 50 5.55 -13.66 -2.02
N CYS A 51 4.58 -14.58 -2.04
CA CYS A 51 4.20 -15.36 -0.88
C CYS A 51 4.60 -16.82 -1.04
N LEU A 52 5.41 -17.33 -0.12
CA LEU A 52 5.73 -18.75 -0.01
C LEU A 52 4.75 -19.42 0.93
N VAL A 53 4.33 -20.63 0.59
CA VAL A 53 3.46 -21.46 1.43
C VAL A 53 4.28 -22.67 1.85
N ASP A 54 4.49 -22.78 3.16
CA ASP A 54 5.21 -23.89 3.78
C ASP A 54 4.21 -24.92 4.32
N ASP A 55 4.43 -26.19 3.99
CA ASP A 55 3.58 -27.32 4.40
C ASP A 55 4.20 -28.10 5.58
N VAL A 56 5.46 -27.79 5.97
CA VAL A 56 6.29 -28.64 6.86
C VAL A 56 6.09 -28.36 8.35
N THR A 57 4.85 -28.11 8.79
CA THR A 57 4.56 -28.18 10.23
C THR A 57 3.83 -29.48 10.51
N GLY A 58 4.35 -30.30 11.45
CA GLY A 58 3.77 -31.59 11.83
C GLY A 58 2.32 -31.55 12.31
N SER A 59 1.72 -30.35 12.39
CA SER A 59 0.31 -30.08 12.65
C SER A 59 -0.53 -29.86 11.37
N HIS A 60 0.02 -30.04 10.16
CA HIS A 60 -0.65 -29.78 8.87
C HIS A 60 -1.17 -28.34 8.70
N ILE A 61 -0.65 -27.40 9.48
CA ILE A 61 -1.03 -25.98 9.38
C ILE A 61 -0.15 -25.34 8.33
N ARG A 62 -0.73 -24.98 7.19
CA ARG A 62 -0.03 -24.23 6.16
C ARG A 62 0.31 -22.84 6.67
N ARG A 63 1.60 -22.50 6.66
CA ARG A 63 2.06 -21.14 6.97
C ARG A 63 2.36 -20.42 5.67
N ARG A 64 1.83 -19.21 5.52
CA ARG A 64 2.08 -18.34 4.38
C ARG A 64 2.93 -17.17 4.83
N GLU A 65 4.09 -17.01 4.21
CA GLU A 65 4.97 -15.87 4.44
C GLU A 65 5.07 -15.03 3.17
N CYS A 66 4.78 -13.73 3.28
CA CYS A 66 4.77 -12.81 2.14
C CYS A 66 5.83 -11.72 2.34
N LYS A 67 6.81 -11.67 1.44
CA LYS A 67 7.90 -10.67 1.44
C LYS A 67 8.10 -10.09 0.04
N SER A 68 8.80 -8.98 -0.07
CA SER A 68 9.21 -8.47 -1.38
C SER A 68 10.24 -9.41 -2.02
N LEU A 69 10.34 -9.42 -3.35
CA LEU A 69 11.33 -10.20 -4.07
C LEU A 69 12.75 -9.84 -3.59
N SER A 70 13.02 -8.57 -3.35
CA SER A 70 14.29 -8.12 -2.76
C SER A 70 14.56 -8.73 -1.38
N GLN A 71 13.56 -8.78 -0.50
CA GLN A 71 13.70 -9.37 0.84
C GLN A 71 13.94 -10.88 0.78
N TRP A 72 13.28 -11.59 -0.13
CA TRP A 72 13.54 -13.01 -0.35
C TRP A 72 14.97 -13.25 -0.83
N ARG A 73 15.44 -12.46 -1.80
CA ARG A 73 16.81 -12.57 -2.32
C ARG A 73 17.86 -12.24 -1.25
N SER A 74 17.60 -11.25 -0.39
CA SER A 74 18.46 -10.96 0.77
C SER A 74 18.48 -12.11 1.79
N ALA A 75 17.42 -12.91 1.86
CA ALA A 75 17.38 -14.14 2.66
C ALA A 75 17.99 -15.36 1.93
N GLY A 76 18.54 -15.18 0.72
CA GLY A 76 19.13 -16.26 -0.08
C GLY A 76 18.10 -17.14 -0.81
N ILE A 77 16.83 -16.75 -0.84
CA ILE A 77 15.75 -17.49 -1.47
C ILE A 77 15.34 -16.77 -2.75
N ASP A 78 15.36 -17.46 -3.90
CA ASP A 78 14.80 -16.93 -5.15
C ASP A 78 13.48 -17.63 -5.48
N PRO A 79 12.32 -17.02 -5.16
CA PRO A 79 11.03 -17.63 -5.38
C PRO A 79 10.58 -17.60 -6.85
N LEU A 80 11.30 -16.90 -7.73
CA LEU A 80 11.03 -16.84 -9.17
C LEU A 80 12.04 -17.62 -10.01
N ALA A 81 13.06 -18.23 -9.40
CA ALA A 81 13.96 -19.13 -10.10
C ALA A 81 13.14 -20.30 -10.67
N LYS A 82 13.04 -20.34 -12.00
CA LYS A 82 12.33 -21.39 -12.74
C LYS A 82 12.88 -22.76 -12.30
N ARG A 83 11.96 -23.67 -11.96
CA ARG A 83 12.28 -25.06 -11.59
C ARG A 83 12.63 -25.89 -12.82
#